data_AF-A0A2D8Q7Z3-F1
#
_entry.id   AF-A0A2D8Q7Z3-F1
#
_cell.length_a   1.000
_cell.length_b   1.000
_cell.length_c   1.000
_cell.angle_alpha   90.00
_cell.angle_beta   90.00
_cell.angle_gamma   90.00
#
_symmetry.space_group_name_H-M   'P 1'
#
loop_
_entity.id
_entity.type
_entity.pdbx_description
1 polymer ?
#
loop_
_entity_poly.entity_id
_entity_poly.type
_entity_poly.pdbx_seq_one_letter_code
_entity_poly.pdbx_strand_id
1 'polypeptide(L)'
;MMTGIGRLILIWAALLVLLAATVAASAVLHGAASLTASLLIAAIKAGLIFWFFMHLGEEAGLVRVMALGAIAWLGILFALSGADYATRGWW
;
A
#
# COMPACT_ATOMS: atom_id res chain seq x y z
N MET A 1 10.56 -16.75 -21.88
CA MET A 1 10.66 -16.99 -20.43
C MET A 1 11.52 -15.89 -19.84
N MET A 2 10.95 -14.94 -19.10
CA MET A 2 11.77 -13.99 -18.34
C MET A 2 12.30 -14.72 -17.11
N THR A 3 13.62 -14.76 -16.93
CA THR A 3 14.26 -15.28 -15.71
C THR A 3 13.73 -14.53 -14.48
N GLY A 4 13.68 -15.16 -13.30
CA GLY A 4 13.10 -14.55 -12.08
C GLY A 4 13.64 -13.15 -11.77
N ILE A 5 14.92 -12.91 -12.09
CA ILE A 5 15.59 -11.61 -11.97
C ILE A 5 14.95 -10.53 -12.87
N GLY A 6 14.62 -10.86 -14.12
CA GLY A 6 14.01 -9.90 -15.05
C GLY A 6 12.64 -9.40 -14.57
N ARG A 7 11.87 -10.26 -13.90
CA ARG A 7 10.60 -9.87 -13.27
C ARG A 7 10.82 -8.91 -12.11
N LEU A 8 11.77 -9.21 -11.22
CA LEU A 8 12.10 -8.36 -10.06
C LEU A 8 12.55 -6.95 -10.50
N ILE A 9 13.36 -6.85 -11.54
CA ILE A 9 13.82 -5.56 -12.09
C ILE A 9 12.65 -4.74 -12.65
N LEU A 10 11.72 -5.37 -13.38
CA LEU A 10 10.53 -4.67 -13.90
C LEU A 10 9.66 -4.10 -12.77
N ILE A 11 9.45 -4.88 -11.69
CA ILE A 11 8.62 -4.43 -10.57
C ILE A 11 9.35 -3.35 -9.77
N TRP A 12 10.66 -3.48 -9.60
CA TRP A 12 11.48 -2.41 -9.01
C TRP A 12 11.35 -1.11 -9.81
N ALA A 13 11.42 -1.17 -11.15
CA ALA A 13 11.20 -0.01 -11.99
C ALA A 13 9.78 0.57 -11.82
N ALA A 14 8.74 -0.28 -11.75
CA ALA A 14 7.38 0.15 -11.45
C ALA A 14 7.27 0.84 -10.07
N LEU A 15 7.95 0.33 -9.05
CA LEU A 15 8.01 0.95 -7.72
C LEU A 15 8.70 2.32 -7.76
N LEU A 16 9.75 2.49 -8.57
CA LEU A 16 10.39 3.79 -8.78
C LEU A 16 9.46 4.78 -9.49
N VAL A 17 8.69 4.34 -10.48
CA VAL A 17 7.68 5.18 -11.13
C VAL A 17 6.62 5.63 -10.13
N LEU A 18 6.12 4.71 -9.30
CA LEU A 18 5.18 5.05 -8.23
C LEU A 18 5.81 5.97 -7.19
N LEU A 19 7.12 5.88 -6.93
CA LEU A 19 7.84 6.80 -6.05
C LEU A 19 7.88 8.20 -6.65
N ALA A 20 8.29 8.34 -7.90
CA ALA A 20 8.28 9.61 -8.61
C ALA A 20 6.87 10.22 -8.63
N ALA A 21 5.83 9.40 -8.84
CA ALA A 21 4.44 9.83 -8.79
C ALA A 21 4.04 10.35 -7.40
N THR A 22 4.50 9.73 -6.30
CA THR A 22 4.25 10.25 -4.95
C THR A 22 4.90 11.62 -4.74
N VAL A 23 6.15 11.79 -5.18
CA VAL A 23 6.87 13.08 -5.06
C VAL A 23 6.18 14.16 -5.89
N ALA A 24 5.82 13.85 -7.13
CA ALA A 24 5.09 14.77 -8.00
C ALA A 24 3.71 15.13 -7.43
N ALA A 25 2.97 14.14 -6.91
CA ALA A 25 1.67 14.38 -6.29
C ALA A 25 1.79 15.28 -5.05
N SER A 26 2.82 15.10 -4.23
CA SER A 26 3.09 15.96 -3.07
C SER A 26 3.38 17.42 -3.45
N ALA A 27 4.02 17.64 -4.61
CA ALA A 27 4.31 18.98 -5.10
C ALA A 27 3.10 19.70 -5.73
N VAL A 28 2.14 18.94 -6.27
CA VAL A 28 0.99 19.49 -7.03
C VAL A 28 -0.31 19.50 -6.23
N LEU A 29 -0.58 18.46 -5.45
CA LEU A 29 -1.81 18.34 -4.66
C LEU A 29 -1.58 18.86 -3.24
N HIS A 30 -2.59 19.55 -2.70
CA HIS A 30 -2.59 20.06 -1.34
C HIS A 30 -3.80 19.57 -0.54
N GLY A 31 -3.70 19.67 0.78
CA GLY A 31 -4.77 19.27 1.71
C GLY A 31 -5.16 17.79 1.59
N ALA A 32 -6.46 17.52 1.73
CA ALA A 32 -7.00 16.15 1.74
C ALA A 32 -6.73 15.38 0.44
N ALA A 33 -6.67 16.06 -0.71
CA ALA A 33 -6.41 15.40 -1.99
C ALA A 33 -4.99 14.80 -2.06
N SER A 34 -4.00 15.48 -1.47
CA SER A 34 -2.62 14.99 -1.38
C SER A 34 -2.50 13.76 -0.50
N LEU A 35 -3.20 13.76 0.63
CA LEU A 35 -3.25 12.63 1.55
C LEU A 35 -3.87 11.39 0.87
N THR A 36 -5.04 11.55 0.26
CA THR A 36 -5.73 10.44 -0.43
C THR A 36 -4.89 9.86 -1.56
N ALA A 37 -4.27 10.73 -2.38
CA ALA A 37 -3.37 10.29 -3.46
C ALA A 37 -2.16 9.52 -2.91
N SER A 38 -1.53 10.04 -1.85
CA SER A 38 -0.37 9.40 -1.22
C SER A 38 -0.70 8.03 -0.64
N LEU A 39 -1.85 7.90 0.04
CA LEU A 39 -2.32 6.63 0.61
C LEU A 39 -2.67 5.61 -0.47
N LEU A 40 -3.32 6.02 -1.56
CA LEU A 40 -3.60 5.13 -2.69
C LEU A 40 -2.31 4.61 -3.34
N ILE A 41 -1.35 5.49 -3.60
CA ILE A 41 -0.06 5.09 -4.18
C ILE A 41 0.70 4.16 -3.22
N ALA A 42 0.68 4.44 -1.91
CA ALA A 42 1.29 3.59 -0.90
C ALA A 42 0.66 2.19 -0.86
N ALA A 43 -0.67 2.09 -0.95
CA ALA A 43 -1.37 0.81 -1.00
C ALA A 43 -0.98 -0.02 -2.24
N ILE A 44 -0.89 0.62 -3.42
CA ILE A 44 -0.45 -0.04 -4.65
C ILE A 44 1.00 -0.54 -4.52
N LYS A 45 1.92 0.29 -3.97
CA LYS A 45 3.31 -0.13 -3.72
C LYS A 45 3.37 -1.34 -2.78
N ALA A 46 2.65 -1.30 -1.67
CA ALA A 46 2.62 -2.39 -0.71
C ALA A 46 2.11 -3.69 -1.35
N GLY A 47 1.05 -3.62 -2.17
CA GLY A 47 0.53 -4.76 -2.93
C GLY A 47 1.57 -5.39 -3.87
N LEU A 48 2.30 -4.57 -4.63
CA LEU A 48 3.40 -5.04 -5.50
C LEU A 48 4.50 -5.74 -4.69
N ILE A 49 4.89 -5.16 -3.54
CA ILE A 49 5.93 -5.73 -2.68
C ILE A 49 5.48 -7.07 -2.11
N PHE A 50 4.27 -7.16 -1.57
CA PHE A 50 3.71 -8.38 -1.00
C PHE A 50 3.64 -9.51 -2.02
N TRP A 51 3.16 -9.22 -3.23
CA TRP A 51 2.96 -10.28 -4.21
C TRP A 51 4.24 -10.80 -4.82
N PHE A 52 5.24 -9.93 -5.04
CA PHE A 52 6.42 -10.28 -5.83
C PHE A 52 7.72 -10.35 -5.06
N PHE A 53 7.96 -9.45 -4.11
CA PHE A 53 9.21 -9.46 -3.32
C PHE A 53 9.08 -10.38 -2.11
N MET A 54 7.89 -10.44 -1.50
CA MET A 54 7.62 -11.37 -0.40
C MET A 54 7.11 -12.75 -0.87
N HIS A 55 6.98 -12.96 -2.19
CA HIS A 55 6.54 -14.23 -2.76
C HIS A 55 5.24 -14.78 -2.11
N LEU A 56 4.34 -13.90 -1.67
CA LEU A 56 3.15 -14.30 -0.90
C LEU A 56 2.23 -15.27 -1.67
N GLY A 57 2.27 -15.21 -3.01
CA GLY A 57 1.57 -16.12 -3.90
C GLY A 57 2.19 -17.51 -4.06
N GLU A 58 3.40 -17.73 -3.53
CA GLU A 58 4.11 -19.02 -3.51
C GLU A 58 4.09 -19.65 -2.12
N GLU A 59 3.94 -18.82 -1.08
CA GLU A 59 3.83 -19.26 0.32
C GLU A 59 2.60 -20.12 0.62
N ALA A 60 2.70 -20.90 1.69
CA ALA A 60 1.64 -21.79 2.18
C ALA A 60 0.34 -21.03 2.51
N GLY A 61 -0.80 -21.71 2.40
CA GLY A 61 -2.12 -21.11 2.60
C GLY A 61 -2.29 -20.40 3.95
N LEU A 62 -1.66 -20.91 5.02
CA LEU A 62 -1.70 -20.30 6.35
C LEU A 62 -1.09 -18.88 6.34
N VAL A 63 0.05 -18.68 5.67
CA VAL A 63 0.71 -17.37 5.58
C VAL A 63 -0.19 -16.36 4.88
N ARG A 64 -0.91 -16.78 3.83
CA ARG A 64 -1.86 -15.93 3.10
C ARG A 64 -3.04 -15.52 3.97
N VAL A 65 -3.59 -16.46 4.75
CA VAL A 65 -4.69 -16.16 5.69
C VAL A 65 -4.23 -15.20 6.77
N MET A 66 -3.02 -15.38 7.32
CA MET A 66 -2.44 -14.43 8.28
C MET A 66 -2.22 -13.05 7.67
N ALA A 67 -1.72 -12.97 6.44
CA ALA A 67 -1.55 -11.69 5.73
C ALA A 67 -2.89 -10.97 5.50
N LEU A 68 -3.94 -11.71 5.11
CA LEU A 68 -5.30 -11.16 5.02
C LEU A 68 -5.82 -10.72 6.40
N GLY A 69 -5.53 -11.49 7.45
CA GLY A 69 -5.84 -11.13 8.83
C GLY A 69 -5.16 -9.83 9.26
N ALA A 70 -3.89 -9.62 8.91
CA ALA A 70 -3.16 -8.38 9.17
C ALA A 70 -3.76 -7.18 8.41
N ILE A 71 -4.16 -7.37 7.15
CA ILE A 71 -4.85 -6.33 6.36
C ILE A 71 -6.22 -6.00 6.98
N ALA A 72 -6.99 -7.02 7.38
CA ALA A 72 -8.26 -6.83 8.06
C ALA A 72 -8.09 -6.08 9.38
N TRP A 73 -7.06 -6.44 10.16
CA TRP A 73 -6.71 -5.76 11.40
C TRP A 73 -6.36 -4.28 11.18
N LEU A 74 -5.53 -3.98 10.17
CA LEU A 74 -5.22 -2.60 9.80
C LEU A 74 -6.48 -1.82 9.40
N GLY A 75 -7.38 -2.45 8.64
CA GLY A 75 -8.68 -1.87 8.28
C GLY A 75 -9.53 -1.52 9.50
N ILE A 76 -9.58 -2.40 10.51
CA ILE A 76 -10.26 -2.14 11.78
C ILE A 76 -9.64 -0.93 12.48
N LEU A 77 -8.30 -0.87 12.56
CA LEU A 77 -7.60 0.25 13.21
C LEU A 77 -7.88 1.59 12.52
N PHE A 78 -7.91 1.62 11.18
CA PHE A 78 -8.28 2.82 10.43
C PHE A 78 -9.75 3.21 10.61
N ALA A 79 -10.67 2.24 10.64
CA ALA A 79 -12.08 2.50 10.87
C ALA A 79 -12.32 3.09 12.27
N LEU A 80 -11.71 2.49 13.30
CA LEU A 80 -11.81 2.98 14.68
C LEU A 80 -11.18 4.37 14.84
N SER A 81 -10.01 4.60 14.24
CA SER A 81 -9.36 5.91 14.25
C SER A 81 -10.23 6.96 13.54
N GLY A 82 -10.82 6.62 12.39
CA GLY A 82 -11.73 7.50 11.67
C GLY A 82 -13.00 7.82 12.47
N ALA A 83 -13.56 6.84 13.17
CA ALA A 83 -14.70 7.03 14.05
C ALA A 83 -14.37 7.97 15.23
N ASP A 84 -13.19 7.83 15.83
CA ASP A 84 -12.70 8.73 16.87
C ASP A 84 -12.64 10.18 16.36
N TYR A 85 -11.96 10.42 15.24
CA TYR A 85 -11.89 11.76 14.65
C TYR A 85 -13.25 12.35 14.27
N ALA A 86 -14.19 11.52 13.78
CA ALA A 86 -15.51 11.97 13.38
C ALA A 86 -16.42 12.33 14.57
N THR A 87 -16.25 11.63 15.70
CA THR A 87 -17.05 11.84 16.91
C THR A 87 -16.43 12.81 17.91
N ARG A 88 -15.17 13.21 17.69
CA ARG A 88 -14.53 14.29 18.45
C ARG A 88 -15.30 15.59 18.24
N GLY A 89 -16.19 15.88 19.18
CA GLY A 89 -16.77 17.20 19.40
C GLY A 89 -15.67 18.17 19.83
N TRP A 90 -15.03 18.81 18.87
CA TRP A 90 -14.40 20.13 18.88
C TRP A 90 -15.14 21.14 19.79
N TRP A 91 -14.91 20.99 21.09
CA TRP A 91 -14.97 22.00 22.14
C TRP A 91 -13.54 22.24 22.64
#